data_AF-A0AAW2CGJ7-F1
#
_entry.id   AF-A0AAW2CGJ7-F1
#
_cell.length_a   1.000
_cell.length_b   1.000
_cell.length_c   1.000
_cell.angle_alpha   90.00
_cell.angle_beta   90.00
_cell.angle_gamma   90.00
#
_symmetry.space_group_name_H-M   'P 1'
#
loop_
_entity.id
_entity.type
_entity.pdbx_description
1 polymer ?
#
loop_
_entity_poly.entity_id
_entity_poly.type
_entity_poly.pdbx_seq_one_letter_code
_entity_poly.pdbx_strand_id
1 'polypeptide(L)'
;MEESIRGCYAESVDLTSDRFVKMILVDASFVLEFFFRNSRQKNPLVGEPWAAAVMLDLVLLENQLPFFVIQKLYKLAFPSLSDYDGLLELSFRYFREFNIQSIKPHPNVQIEHFTDLLRTFQIPPPEKLATKERLWND
;
A
#
# COMPACT_ATOMS: atom_id res chain seq x y z
N MET A 1 -0.39 -12.55 -15.40
CA MET A 1 -0.70 -11.61 -14.29
C MET A 1 -1.37 -12.37 -13.17
N GLU A 2 -2.49 -13.05 -13.42
CA GLU A 2 -3.20 -13.87 -12.43
C GLU A 2 -2.29 -14.85 -11.66
N GLU A 3 -1.50 -15.68 -12.35
CA GLU A 3 -0.60 -16.65 -11.73
C GLU A 3 0.35 -16.01 -10.70
N SER A 4 0.94 -14.86 -11.04
CA SER A 4 1.81 -14.10 -10.12
C SER A 4 1.04 -13.59 -8.89
N ILE A 5 -0.22 -13.19 -9.05
CA ILE A 5 -1.06 -12.73 -7.93
C ILE A 5 -1.41 -13.91 -7.03
N ARG A 6 -1.76 -15.05 -7.62
CA ARG A 6 -2.03 -16.29 -6.87
C ARG A 6 -0.80 -16.75 -6.10
N GLY A 7 0.39 -16.61 -6.68
CA GLY A 7 1.67 -16.91 -6.04
C GLY A 7 2.03 -16.00 -4.86
N CYS A 8 1.33 -14.89 -4.65
CA CYS A 8 1.51 -14.05 -3.46
C CYS A 8 0.73 -14.57 -2.24
N TYR A 9 -0.21 -15.50 -2.43
CA TYR A 9 -0.97 -16.09 -1.32
C TYR A 9 -0.32 -17.40 -0.88
N ALA A 10 -0.20 -17.59 0.43
CA ALA A 10 0.37 -18.81 1.01
C ALA A 10 -0.51 -20.05 0.73
N GLU A 11 -1.82 -19.85 0.71
CA GLU A 11 -2.80 -20.89 0.43
C GLU A 11 -3.28 -20.82 -1.02
N SER A 12 -3.63 -21.99 -1.57
CA SER A 12 -4.23 -22.07 -2.89
C SER A 12 -5.63 -21.46 -2.88
N VAL A 13 -5.84 -20.40 -3.64
CA VAL A 13 -7.15 -19.78 -3.80
C VAL A 13 -8.02 -20.63 -4.73
N ASP A 14 -8.95 -21.40 -4.17
CA ASP A 14 -9.89 -22.25 -4.91
C ASP A 14 -11.03 -21.44 -5.55
N LEU A 15 -10.67 -20.63 -6.55
CA LEU A 15 -11.58 -19.86 -7.37
C LEU A 15 -11.24 -20.07 -8.84
N THR A 16 -12.26 -20.12 -9.69
CA THR A 16 -12.07 -20.05 -11.15
C THR A 16 -11.36 -18.75 -11.52
N SER A 17 -10.64 -18.76 -12.65
CA SER A 17 -9.91 -17.58 -13.14
C SER A 17 -10.81 -16.34 -13.22
N ASP A 18 -11.99 -16.45 -13.82
CA ASP A 18 -12.94 -15.34 -13.93
C ASP A 18 -13.36 -14.77 -12.57
N ARG A 19 -13.64 -15.63 -11.58
CA ARG A 19 -14.04 -15.19 -10.23
C ARG A 19 -12.89 -14.53 -9.49
N PHE A 20 -11.70 -15.11 -9.58
CA PHE A 20 -10.49 -14.56 -8.95
C PHE A 20 -10.12 -13.21 -9.55
N VAL A 21 -10.05 -13.11 -10.88
CA VAL A 21 -9.75 -11.85 -11.57
C VAL A 21 -10.79 -10.79 -11.23
N LYS A 22 -12.07 -11.15 -11.21
CA LYS A 22 -13.13 -10.22 -10.84
C LYS A 22 -13.00 -9.72 -9.40
N MET A 23 -12.70 -10.60 -8.45
CA MET A 23 -12.46 -10.25 -7.04
C MET A 23 -11.32 -9.23 -6.94
N ILE A 24 -10.15 -9.57 -7.50
CA ILE A 24 -8.97 -8.69 -7.50
C ILE A 24 -9.27 -7.34 -8.16
N LEU A 25 -9.97 -7.32 -9.29
CA LEU A 25 -10.32 -6.09 -9.99
C LEU A 25 -11.25 -5.20 -9.16
N VAL A 26 -12.29 -5.78 -8.55
CA VAL A 26 -13.24 -5.03 -7.71
C VAL A 26 -12.51 -4.43 -6.50
N ASP A 27 -11.72 -5.24 -5.80
CA ASP A 27 -11.04 -4.81 -4.59
C ASP A 27 -9.97 -3.76 -4.89
N ALA A 28 -9.12 -3.99 -5.89
CA ALA A 28 -8.11 -3.02 -6.27
C ALA A 28 -8.71 -1.71 -6.80
N SER A 29 -9.82 -1.77 -7.56
CA SER A 29 -10.53 -0.57 -8.00
C SER A 29 -11.12 0.20 -6.83
N PHE A 30 -11.66 -0.50 -5.82
CA PHE A 30 -12.14 0.12 -4.59
C PHE A 30 -11.01 0.84 -3.85
N VAL A 31 -9.84 0.22 -3.69
CA VAL A 31 -8.65 0.85 -3.06
C VAL A 31 -8.25 2.12 -3.79
N LEU A 32 -8.19 2.09 -5.12
CA LEU A 32 -7.84 3.25 -5.93
C LEU A 32 -8.84 4.39 -5.75
N GLU A 33 -10.13 4.11 -5.93
CA GLU A 33 -11.21 5.09 -5.75
C GLU A 33 -11.18 5.70 -4.34
N PHE A 34 -10.97 4.86 -3.33
CA PHE A 34 -10.87 5.27 -1.93
C PHE A 34 -9.71 6.24 -1.70
N PHE A 35 -8.50 5.93 -2.21
CA PHE A 35 -7.35 6.84 -2.12
C PHE A 35 -7.56 8.15 -2.89
N PHE A 36 -8.21 8.12 -4.06
CA PHE A 36 -8.54 9.33 -4.80
C PHE A 36 -9.53 10.23 -4.06
N ARG A 37 -10.57 9.65 -3.45
CA ARG A 37 -11.53 10.40 -2.63
C ARG A 37 -10.85 11.02 -1.42
N ASN A 38 -9.98 10.27 -0.75
CA ASN A 38 -9.21 10.77 0.39
C ASN A 38 -8.24 11.90 -0.03
N SER A 39 -7.54 11.77 -1.15
CA SER A 39 -6.57 12.80 -1.57
C SER A 39 -7.17 14.13 -2.05
N ARG A 40 -8.42 14.13 -2.54
CA ARG A 40 -9.08 15.32 -3.12
C ARG A 40 -9.88 16.14 -2.11
N GLN A 41 -10.24 15.56 -0.96
CA GLN A 41 -11.08 16.23 0.02
C GLN A 41 -10.24 17.06 1.01
N LYS A 42 -10.71 18.28 1.33
CA LYS A 42 -10.08 19.15 2.33
C LYS A 42 -10.16 18.60 3.76
N ASN A 43 -11.18 17.78 4.05
CA ASN A 43 -11.36 17.01 5.30
C ASN A 43 -11.63 15.54 4.91
N PRO A 44 -10.59 14.74 4.65
CA PRO A 44 -10.78 13.48 3.98
C PRO A 44 -11.22 12.38 4.95
N LEU A 45 -12.50 11.99 4.89
CA LEU A 45 -13.07 10.85 5.64
C LEU A 45 -12.88 10.87 7.17
N VAL A 46 -12.30 11.95 7.71
CA VAL A 46 -12.09 12.19 9.14
C VAL A 46 -13.46 12.33 9.78
N GLY A 47 -13.88 11.30 10.51
CA GLY A 47 -15.19 11.24 11.18
C GLY A 47 -16.17 10.24 10.58
N GLU A 48 -15.86 9.62 9.44
CA GLU A 48 -16.64 8.53 8.88
C GLU A 48 -16.27 7.21 9.60
N PRO A 49 -17.19 6.59 10.38
CA PRO A 49 -16.86 5.40 11.17
C PRO A 49 -16.34 4.23 10.32
N TRP A 50 -16.81 4.13 9.07
CA TRP A 50 -16.41 3.08 8.14
C TRP A 50 -15.00 3.28 7.57
N ALA A 51 -14.45 4.50 7.55
CA ALA A 51 -13.12 4.75 7.01
C ALA A 51 -12.02 4.13 7.89
N ALA A 52 -12.25 4.08 9.21
CA ALA A 52 -11.39 3.35 10.13
C ALA A 52 -11.44 1.83 9.89
N ALA A 53 -12.63 1.28 9.60
CA ALA A 53 -12.78 -0.12 9.24
C ALA A 53 -12.03 -0.45 7.94
N VAL A 54 -12.15 0.39 6.91
CA VAL A 54 -11.38 0.23 5.66
C VAL A 54 -9.88 0.27 5.92
N MET A 55 -9.40 1.18 6.78
CA MET A 55 -7.98 1.23 7.13
C MET A 55 -7.51 -0.09 7.74
N LEU A 56 -8.27 -0.66 8.67
CA LEU A 56 -7.99 -1.96 9.27
C LEU A 56 -7.99 -3.07 8.21
N ASP A 57 -9.00 -3.11 7.34
CA ASP A 57 -9.11 -4.10 6.26
C ASP A 57 -7.93 -4.02 5.28
N LEU A 58 -7.38 -2.82 5.02
CA LEU A 58 -6.21 -2.65 4.16
C LEU A 58 -4.93 -3.19 4.78
N VAL A 59 -4.85 -3.35 6.11
CA VAL A 59 -3.63 -3.79 6.83
C VAL A 59 -3.75 -5.20 7.40
N LEU A 60 -4.96 -5.78 7.40
CA LEU A 60 -5.20 -7.17 7.76
C LEU A 60 -4.55 -8.11 6.73
N LEU A 61 -3.76 -9.07 7.21
CA LEU A 61 -3.04 -10.02 6.36
C LEU A 61 -3.97 -10.86 5.48
N GLU A 62 -5.16 -11.18 5.99
CA GLU A 62 -6.17 -11.97 5.30
C GLU A 62 -6.78 -11.25 4.08
N ASN A 63 -6.70 -9.92 4.05
CA ASN A 63 -7.31 -9.07 3.02
C ASN A 63 -6.26 -8.26 2.22
N GLN A 64 -5.01 -8.75 2.17
CA GLN A 64 -3.97 -8.05 1.44
C GLN A 64 -4.05 -8.26 -0.07
N LEU A 65 -3.97 -7.16 -0.81
CA LEU A 65 -3.69 -7.16 -2.23
C LEU A 65 -2.19 -6.91 -2.46
N PRO A 66 -1.54 -7.68 -3.34
CA PRO A 66 -0.19 -7.37 -3.75
C PRO A 66 -0.13 -5.97 -4.40
N PHE A 67 0.74 -5.11 -3.89
CA PHE A 67 0.82 -3.70 -4.28
C PHE A 67 1.04 -3.52 -5.79
N PHE A 68 1.83 -4.40 -6.40
CA PHE A 68 2.11 -4.36 -7.84
C PHE A 68 0.84 -4.48 -8.70
N VAL A 69 -0.21 -5.14 -8.21
CA VAL A 69 -1.48 -5.30 -8.94
C VAL A 69 -2.21 -3.96 -8.99
N ILE A 70 -2.32 -3.32 -7.82
CA ILE A 70 -2.93 -2.00 -7.67
C ILE A 70 -2.15 -0.99 -8.52
N GLN A 71 -0.82 -1.07 -8.51
CA GLN A 71 0.05 -0.22 -9.33
C GLN A 71 -0.18 -0.44 -10.84
N LYS A 72 -0.30 -1.69 -11.31
CA LYS A 72 -0.60 -1.98 -12.72
C LYS A 72 -1.97 -1.44 -13.14
N LEU A 73 -2.99 -1.61 -12.29
CA LEU A 73 -4.33 -1.10 -12.55
C LEU A 73 -4.37 0.43 -12.54
N TYR A 74 -3.63 1.07 -11.64
CA TYR A 74 -3.44 2.52 -11.64
C TYR A 74 -2.88 3.02 -12.98
N LYS A 75 -1.80 2.40 -13.47
CA LYS A 75 -1.19 2.78 -14.76
C LYS A 75 -2.14 2.57 -15.93
N LEU A 76 -2.93 1.49 -15.90
CA LEU A 76 -3.89 1.19 -16.95
C LEU A 76 -5.04 2.20 -16.97
N ALA A 77 -5.55 2.59 -15.79
CA ALA A 77 -6.63 3.55 -15.65
C ALA A 77 -6.18 5.00 -15.91
N PHE A 78 -4.92 5.32 -15.59
CA PHE A 78 -4.37 6.68 -15.66
C PHE A 78 -3.01 6.72 -16.38
N PRO A 79 -2.97 6.42 -17.70
CA PRO A 79 -1.72 6.28 -18.45
C PRO A 79 -0.93 7.59 -18.61
N SER A 80 -1.55 8.73 -18.32
CA SER A 80 -0.94 10.06 -18.36
C SER A 80 -0.36 10.53 -17.02
N LEU A 81 -0.54 9.78 -15.93
CA LEU A 81 0.04 10.08 -14.62
C LEU A 81 1.37 9.31 -14.46
N SER A 82 2.38 9.94 -13.85
CA SER A 82 3.69 9.30 -13.65
C SER A 82 3.61 8.09 -12.72
N ASP A 83 4.46 7.10 -12.97
CA ASP A 83 4.52 5.83 -12.24
C ASP A 83 4.81 5.97 -10.73
N TYR A 84 5.45 7.07 -10.34
CA TYR A 84 6.05 7.26 -9.01
C TYR A 84 5.30 8.28 -8.15
N ASP A 85 4.58 9.25 -8.76
CA ASP A 85 3.90 10.32 -8.00
C ASP A 85 2.44 10.01 -7.69
N GLY A 86 1.92 8.89 -8.20
CA GLY A 86 0.52 8.52 -8.08
C GLY A 86 0.22 7.65 -6.86
N LEU A 87 0.23 6.34 -7.06
CA LEU A 87 -0.18 5.38 -6.03
C LEU A 87 0.73 5.39 -4.79
N LEU A 88 2.04 5.49 -4.99
CA LEU A 88 3.01 5.49 -3.88
C LEU A 88 2.80 6.72 -2.98
N GLU A 89 2.72 7.90 -3.58
CA GLU A 89 2.43 9.16 -2.91
C GLU A 89 1.06 9.13 -2.21
N LEU A 90 0.01 8.61 -2.88
CA LEU A 90 -1.32 8.43 -2.28
C LEU A 90 -1.25 7.52 -1.05
N SER A 91 -0.51 6.41 -1.13
CA SER A 91 -0.35 5.46 -0.03
C SER A 91 0.40 6.10 1.15
N PHE A 92 1.52 6.78 0.88
CA PHE A 92 2.29 7.50 1.90
C PHE A 92 1.49 8.61 2.57
N ARG A 93 0.67 9.32 1.79
CA ARG A 93 -0.20 10.38 2.31
C ARG A 93 -1.28 9.80 3.21
N TYR A 94 -1.92 8.71 2.80
CA TYR A 94 -2.98 8.06 3.55
C TYR A 94 -2.46 7.49 4.89
N PHE A 95 -1.30 6.81 4.87
CA PHE A 95 -0.68 6.21 6.05
C PHE A 95 0.31 7.13 6.78
N ARG A 96 0.26 8.45 6.53
CA ARG A 96 1.26 9.41 7.03
C ARG A 96 1.48 9.34 8.54
N GLU A 97 0.40 9.21 9.31
CA GLU A 97 0.45 9.19 10.78
C GLU A 97 1.26 8.00 11.33
N PHE A 98 1.42 6.93 10.54
CA PHE A 98 2.23 5.77 10.92
C PHE A 98 3.71 5.90 10.53
N ASN A 99 4.08 6.94 9.76
CA ASN A 99 5.44 7.15 9.24
C ASN A 99 6.39 7.76 10.28
N ILE A 100 6.69 6.99 11.32
CA ILE A 100 7.57 7.40 12.45
C ILE A 100 8.97 7.77 11.94
N GLN A 101 9.48 7.06 10.93
CA GLN A 101 10.80 7.29 10.39
C GLN A 101 10.91 8.51 9.46
N SER A 102 9.79 9.17 9.14
CA SER A 102 9.71 10.28 8.18
C SER A 102 10.27 9.92 6.80
N ILE A 103 10.04 8.68 6.36
CA ILE A 103 10.48 8.18 5.05
C ILE A 103 9.75 8.96 3.97
N LYS A 104 10.46 9.38 2.92
CA LYS A 104 9.85 10.00 1.75
C LYS A 104 9.54 8.96 0.68
N PRO A 105 8.45 9.12 -0.09
CA PRO A 105 8.22 8.33 -1.28
C PRO A 105 9.45 8.40 -2.19
N HIS A 106 9.97 7.25 -2.59
CA HIS A 106 11.11 7.16 -3.49
C HIS A 106 10.97 5.92 -4.38
N PRO A 107 11.36 5.97 -5.67
CA PRO A 107 11.32 4.82 -6.59
C PRO A 107 11.95 3.53 -6.06
N ASN A 108 12.96 3.66 -5.19
CA ASN A 108 13.68 2.52 -4.62
C ASN A 108 12.95 1.87 -3.44
N VAL A 109 11.90 2.49 -2.90
CA VAL A 109 11.08 1.87 -1.85
C VAL A 109 10.25 0.77 -2.51
N GLN A 110 10.58 -0.48 -2.18
CA GLN A 110 9.78 -1.62 -2.58
C GLN A 110 8.68 -1.83 -1.52
N ILE A 111 7.44 -1.93 -1.97
CA ILE A 111 6.28 -2.21 -1.14
C ILE A 111 5.65 -3.47 -1.68
N GLU A 112 5.52 -4.50 -0.85
CA GLU A 112 4.83 -5.72 -1.23
C GLU A 112 3.31 -5.58 -1.08
N HIS A 113 2.88 -4.96 0.02
CA HIS A 113 1.48 -4.71 0.38
C HIS A 113 1.39 -3.63 1.50
N PHE A 114 0.20 -3.23 1.93
CA PHE A 114 0.09 -2.07 2.86
C PHE A 114 0.63 -2.35 4.27
N THR A 115 0.52 -3.59 4.80
CA THR A 115 1.20 -3.94 6.06
C THR A 115 2.72 -3.81 5.94
N ASP A 116 3.30 -4.14 4.79
CA ASP A 116 4.75 -4.01 4.53
C ASP A 116 5.17 -2.52 4.46
N LEU A 117 4.33 -1.65 3.91
CA LEU A 117 4.51 -0.20 4.00
C LEU A 117 4.53 0.28 5.46
N LEU A 118 3.59 -0.18 6.30
CA LEU A 118 3.57 0.17 7.72
C LEU A 118 4.79 -0.35 8.47
N ARG A 119 5.27 -1.56 8.14
CA ARG A 119 6.51 -2.10 8.67
C ARG A 119 7.69 -1.21 8.31
N THR A 120 7.79 -0.80 7.04
CA THR A 120 8.85 0.09 6.53
C THR A 120 8.88 1.42 7.29
N PHE A 121 7.71 1.96 7.62
CA PHE A 121 7.56 3.20 8.40
C PHE A 121 8.04 3.12 9.85
N GLN A 122 8.12 1.93 10.42
CA GLN A 122 8.50 1.73 11.81
C GLN A 122 9.98 1.35 11.96
N ILE A 123 10.53 0.59 11.01
CA ILE A 123 11.91 0.10 11.07
C ILE A 123 12.89 1.24 10.70
N PRO A 124 13.87 1.55 11.56
CA PRO A 124 14.87 2.56 11.24
C PRO A 124 15.70 2.16 10.01
N PRO A 125 16.00 3.11 9.11
CA PRO A 125 16.94 2.87 8.02
C PRO A 125 18.29 2.36 8.56
N PRO A 126 18.99 1.46 7.82
CA PRO A 126 20.30 0.95 8.23
C PRO A 126 21.30 2.04 8.59
N GLU A 127 21.25 3.21 7.93
CA GLU A 127 22.15 4.33 8.22
C GLU A 127 21.90 4.92 9.63
N LYS A 128 20.64 4.94 10.09
CA LYS A 128 20.29 5.41 11.44
C LYS A 128 20.69 4.39 12.51
N LEU A 129 20.66 3.09 12.20
CA LEU A 129 21.11 2.03 13.11
C LEU A 129 22.63 2.08 13.33
N ALA A 130 23.41 2.21 12.24
CA ALA A 130 24.86 2.33 12.29
C ALA A 130 25.34 3.58 13.06
N THR A 131 24.57 4.67 13.01
CA THR A 131 24.89 5.91 13.75
C THR A 131 24.61 5.75 15.24
N LYS A 132 23.57 5.00 15.62
CA LYS A 132 23.29 4.68 17.03
C LYS A 132 24.38 3.78 17.62
N GLU A 133 24.81 2.74 16.93
CA GLU A 133 25.86 1.84 17.44
C GLU A 133 27.19 2.55 17.69
N ARG A 134 27.54 3.58 16.91
CA ARG A 134 28.75 4.39 17.18
C ARG A 134 28.64 5.20 18.48
N LEU A 135 27.47 5.78 18.75
CA LEU A 135 27.25 6.61 19.95
C LEU A 135 27.19 5.82 21.27
N TRP A 136 26.99 4.50 21.23
CA TRP A 136 27.00 3.63 22.42
C TRP A 136 28.36 2.98 22.69
N ASN A 137 29.31 3.12 21.76
CA ASN A 137 30.64 2.55 21.85
C ASN A 137 31.74 3.61 22.14
N ASP A 138 31.34 4.86 22.39
CA ASP A 138 32.17 5.97 22.88
C ASP A 138 31.79 6.30 24.34
#